data_AF-A0A3D3DTE0-F1
#
_entry.id   AF-A0A3D3DTE0-F1
#
_cell.length_a   1.000
_cell.length_b   1.000
_cell.length_c   1.000
_cell.angle_alpha   90.00
_cell.angle_beta   90.00
_cell.angle_gamma   90.00
#
_symmetry.space_group_name_H-M   'P 1'
#
loop_
_entity.id
_entity.type
_entity.pdbx_description
1 polymer ?
#
loop_
_entity_poly.entity_id
_entity_poly.type
_entity_poly.pdbx_seq_one_letter_code
_entity_poly.pdbx_strand_id
1 'polypeptide(L)' 'MTSPSLTRGPLPAHIRRIALPMSIGFFFNTMYNVVDSFYAGQISTEALAAMALSFPVFF' A
#
# COMPACT_ATOMS: atom_id res chain seq x y z
N MET A 1 -28.12 -6.15 -11.23
CA MET A 1 -27.61 -6.45 -9.87
C MET A 1 -27.32 -5.12 -9.19
N THR A 2 -28.09 -4.73 -8.18
CA THR A 2 -27.97 -3.41 -7.55
C THR A 2 -26.74 -3.37 -6.66
N SER A 3 -25.80 -2.45 -6.93
CA SER A 3 -24.63 -2.26 -6.08
C SER A 3 -25.07 -1.94 -4.64
N PRO A 4 -24.53 -2.63 -3.63
CA PRO A 4 -24.92 -2.38 -2.26
C PRO A 4 -24.56 -0.97 -1.82
N SER A 5 -25.55 -0.26 -1.28
CA SER A 5 -25.42 1.11 -0.81
C SER A 5 -24.39 1.21 0.31
N LEU A 6 -23.35 2.02 0.12
CA LEU A 6 -22.31 2.26 1.14
C LEU A 6 -22.74 3.26 2.23
N THR A 7 -23.89 3.92 2.05
CA THR A 7 -24.39 4.98 2.92
C THR A 7 -25.59 4.56 3.77
N ARG A 8 -26.05 3.30 3.66
CA ARG A 8 -27.25 2.81 4.35
C ARG A 8 -27.03 1.42 4.90
N GLY A 9 -27.32 1.23 6.19
CA GLY A 9 -27.24 -0.05 6.89
C GLY A 9 -26.26 -0.03 8.07
N PRO A 10 -25.96 -1.18 8.68
CA PRO A 10 -25.19 -1.25 9.92
C PRO A 10 -23.72 -0.87 9.69
N LEU A 11 -23.23 0.11 10.45
CA LEU A 11 -21.88 0.66 10.36
C LEU A 11 -20.77 -0.41 10.48
N PRO A 12 -20.81 -1.39 11.42
CA PRO A 12 -19.74 -2.38 11.53
C PRO A 12 -19.57 -3.25 10.28
N ALA A 13 -20.66 -3.57 9.58
CA ALA A 13 -20.61 -4.34 8.34
C ALA A 13 -19.96 -3.54 7.21
N HIS A 14 -20.24 -2.24 7.15
CA HIS A 14 -19.65 -1.33 6.16
C HIS A 14 -18.16 -1.15 6.38
N ILE A 15 -17.74 -0.92 7.64
CA ILE A 15 -16.33 -0.79 8.00
C ILE A 15 -15.57 -2.04 7.57
N ARG A 16 -16.04 -3.24 7.90
CA ARG A 16 -15.34 -4.48 7.51
C ARG A 16 -15.27 -4.65 6.00
N ARG A 17 -16.36 -4.33 5.30
CA ARG A 17 -16.43 -4.45 3.83
C ARG A 17 -15.47 -3.53 3.10
N ILE A 18 -15.16 -2.36 3.67
CA ILE A 18 -14.24 -1.38 3.08
C ILE A 18 -12.82 -1.63 3.60
N ALA A 19 -12.65 -1.71 4.91
CA ALA A 19 -11.34 -1.80 5.56
C ALA A 19 -10.60 -3.09 5.20
N LEU A 20 -11.27 -4.25 5.10
CA LEU A 20 -10.57 -5.49 4.77
C LEU A 20 -9.90 -5.47 3.39
N PRO A 21 -10.59 -5.19 2.28
CA PRO A 21 -9.93 -5.13 0.98
C PRO A 21 -8.92 -3.98 0.89
N MET A 22 -9.18 -2.82 1.52
CA MET A 22 -8.22 -1.73 1.57
C MET A 22 -6.95 -2.12 2.32
N SER A 23 -7.06 -2.71 3.51
CA SER A 23 -5.90 -3.13 4.32
C SER A 23 -5.06 -4.17 3.60
N ILE A 24 -5.68 -5.09 2.87
CA ILE A 24 -4.94 -6.06 2.04
C ILE A 24 -4.16 -5.32 0.94
N GLY A 25 -4.81 -4.40 0.22
CA GLY A 25 -4.14 -3.59 -0.82
C GLY A 25 -2.98 -2.76 -0.26
N PHE A 26 -3.19 -2.07 0.86
CA PHE A 26 -2.15 -1.29 1.54
C PHE A 26 -1.01 -2.16 2.05
N PHE A 27 -1.30 -3.35 2.58
CA PHE A 27 -0.26 -4.29 3.00
C PHE A 27 0.67 -4.67 1.85
N PHE A 28 0.11 -5.03 0.69
CA PHE A 28 0.92 -5.35 -0.49
C PHE A 28 1.64 -4.13 -1.06
N ASN A 29 1.03 -2.94 -1.02
CA ASN A 29 1.69 -1.70 -1.42
C ASN A 29 2.92 -1.40 -0.53
N THR A 30 2.80 -1.56 0.78
CA THR A 30 3.94 -1.43 1.69
C THR A 30 5.00 -2.50 1.42
N MET A 31 4.59 -3.76 1.26
CA MET A 31 5.51 -4.85 0.96
C MET A 31 6.25 -4.70 -0.37
N TYR A 32 5.62 -4.09 -1.39
CA TYR A 32 6.29 -3.74 -2.63
C TYR A 32 7.50 -2.83 -2.36
N ASN A 33 7.32 -1.77 -1.58
CA ASN A 33 8.42 -0.86 -1.22
C ASN A 33 9.53 -1.57 -0.42
N VAL A 34 9.16 -2.51 0.46
CA VAL A 34 10.12 -3.33 1.23
C VAL A 34 10.95 -4.23 0.31
N VAL A 35 10.29 -4.95 -0.59
CA VAL A 35 10.95 -5.87 -1.54
C VAL A 35 11.86 -5.09 -2.49
N ASP A 36 11.37 -3.97 -3.04
CA ASP A 36 12.13 -3.09 -3.93
C ASP A 36 13.41 -2.58 -3.25
N SER A 37 13.30 -2.01 -2.05
CA SER A 37 14.44 -1.51 -1.29
C SER A 37 15.41 -2.62 -0.86
N PHE A 38 14.91 -3.81 -0.50
CA PHE A 38 15.74 -4.95 -0.14
C PHE A 38 16.63 -5.37 -1.31
N TYR A 39 16.05 -5.53 -2.51
CA TYR A 39 16.82 -5.94 -3.69
C TYR A 39 17.71 -4.81 -4.22
N ALA A 40 17.29 -3.55 -4.18
CA ALA A 40 18.15 -2.42 -4.53
C ALA A 40 19.40 -2.35 -3.63
N GLY A 41 19.24 -2.64 -2.32
CA GLY A 41 20.36 -2.74 -1.39
C GLY A 41 21.32 -3.90 -1.68
N GLN A 42 20.85 -4.98 -2.35
CA GLN A 42 21.72 -6.05 -2.83
C GLN A 42 22.53 -5.65 -4.08
N ILE A 43 22.07 -4.63 -4.83
CA ILE A 43 22.78 -4.13 -6.02
C ILE A 43 23.95 -3.25 -5.59
N SER A 44 23.69 -2.16 -4.85
CA SER A 44 24.73 -1.35 -4.23
C SER A 44 24.18 -0.42 -3.15
N THR A 45 25.05 0.03 -2.25
CA THR A 45 24.73 1.02 -1.23
C THR A 45 24.35 2.38 -1.83
N GLU A 46 24.99 2.76 -2.94
CA GLU A 46 24.71 3.99 -3.69
C GLU A 46 23.34 3.95 -4.36
N ALA A 47 22.93 2.81 -4.91
CA ALA A 47 21.61 2.64 -5.51
C ALA A 47 20.50 2.84 -4.46
N LEU A 48 20.64 2.21 -3.29
CA LEU A 48 19.70 2.38 -2.19
C LEU A 48 19.67 3.83 -1.67
N ALA A 49 20.83 4.48 -1.53
CA ALA A 49 20.92 5.87 -1.10
C ALA A 49 20.29 6.83 -2.12
N ALA A 50 20.50 6.61 -3.42
CA ALA A 50 19.90 7.41 -4.48
C ALA A 50 18.36 7.32 -4.46
N MET A 51 17.80 6.11 -4.24
CA MET A 51 16.36 5.96 -4.09
C MET A 51 15.82 6.72 -2.88
N ALA A 52 16.48 6.61 -1.71
CA ALA A 52 16.08 7.32 -0.50
C ALA A 52 16.11 8.85 -0.67
N LEU A 53 17.13 9.38 -1.36
CA LEU A 53 17.24 10.81 -1.67
C LEU A 53 16.17 11.28 -2.67
N SER A 54 15.78 10.42 -3.60
CA SER A 54 14.75 10.71 -4.60
C SER A 54 13.31 10.64 -4.04
N PHE A 55 13.14 10.04 -2.85
CA PHE A 55 11.83 9.74 -2.27
C PHE A 55 10.88 10.95 -2.21
N PRO A 56 11.27 12.13 -1.69
CA PRO A 56 10.38 13.28 -1.56
C PRO A 56 9.85 13.87 -2.89
N VAL A 57 10.43 13.47 -4.03
CA VAL A 57 10.08 14.01 -5.35
C VAL A 57 9.21 13.03 -6.15
N PHE A 58 9.46 11.72 -6.00
CA PHE A 58 8.82 10.68 -6.83
C PHE A 58 7.77 9.85 -6.09
N PHE A 59 7.73 9.90 -4.75
CA PHE A 59 6.83 9.11 -3.91
C PHE A 59 6.10 10.00 -2.89
#